data_AF-A0A087R7G7-F1
#
_entry.id   AF-A0A087R7G7-F1
#
_cell.length_a   1.000
_cell.length_b   1.000
_cell.length_c   1.000
_cell.angle_alpha   90.00
_cell.angle_beta   90.00
_cell.angle_gamma   90.00
#
_symmetry.space_group_name_H-M   'P 1'
#
loop_
_entity.id
_entity.type
_entity.pdbx_description
1 polymer ?
#
loop_
_entity_poly.entity_id
_entity_poly.type
_entity_poly.pdbx_seq_one_letter_code
_entity_poly.pdbx_strand_id
1 'polypeptide(L)'
;LFPSSWQVLRNRLGVRCFLGLTATATLATARDVAQHLGIPAEEGITVRSAAVPPNLRLSVSMDRDRDQALVSLLRGERFGCLDSVIVYCTRREETARIAALIRTCLQGMPLEEPARTEEPGRDAAERKKAKAHPGLSAAERRRVQKSFMSGQLRVVVATVAFGMGLDKPDVRGVVHYNMPKNFESYVQEVGRAGRDGEPAHCHLFLDPE
;
A
#
# COMPACT_ATOMS: atom_id res chain seq x y z
N LEU A 1 -29.21 -26.17 6.20
CA LEU A 1 -28.80 -24.83 5.72
C LEU A 1 -28.39 -24.02 6.93
N PHE A 2 -27.11 -23.72 7.10
CA PHE A 2 -26.65 -22.86 8.19
C PHE A 2 -27.15 -21.43 7.94
N PRO A 3 -27.76 -20.75 8.93
CA PRO A 3 -28.18 -19.37 8.78
C PRO A 3 -26.96 -18.50 8.48
N SER A 4 -27.10 -17.57 7.55
CA SER A 4 -26.04 -16.61 7.24
C SER A 4 -25.77 -15.71 8.45
N SER A 5 -24.54 -15.24 8.61
CA SER A 5 -24.07 -14.55 9.81
C SER A 5 -24.98 -13.39 10.23
N TRP A 6 -25.51 -12.63 9.27
CA TRP A 6 -26.42 -11.51 9.53
C TRP A 6 -27.81 -11.95 10.01
N GLN A 7 -28.31 -13.12 9.57
CA GLN A 7 -29.58 -13.68 10.03
C GLN A 7 -29.49 -14.07 11.50
N VAL A 8 -28.33 -14.57 11.94
CA VAL A 8 -28.06 -14.83 13.36
C VAL A 8 -28.05 -13.52 14.15
N LEU A 9 -27.36 -12.49 13.64
CA LEU A 9 -27.34 -11.16 14.28
C LEU A 9 -28.76 -10.56 14.40
N ARG A 10 -29.58 -10.67 13.35
CA ARG A 10 -30.95 -10.14 13.35
C ARG A 10 -31.88 -10.95 14.25
N ASN A 11 -31.90 -12.27 14.09
CA ASN A 11 -32.91 -13.12 14.71
C ASN A 11 -32.57 -13.50 16.16
N ARG A 12 -31.28 -13.62 16.51
CA ARG A 12 -30.85 -13.99 17.87
C ARG A 12 -30.42 -12.80 18.71
N LEU A 13 -29.77 -11.80 18.11
CA LEU A 13 -29.24 -10.64 18.84
C LEU A 13 -30.08 -9.37 18.66
N GLY A 14 -31.17 -9.42 17.88
CA GLY A 14 -32.09 -8.29 17.68
C GLY A 14 -31.48 -7.13 16.90
N VAL A 15 -30.39 -7.33 16.16
CA VAL A 15 -29.72 -6.28 15.38
C VAL A 15 -30.62 -5.85 14.21
N ARG A 16 -31.06 -4.59 14.20
CA ARG A 16 -31.94 -4.01 13.17
C ARG A 16 -31.23 -3.07 12.18
N CYS A 17 -30.09 -2.50 12.59
CA CYS A 17 -29.30 -1.59 11.76
C CYS A 17 -28.01 -2.28 11.32
N PHE A 18 -27.72 -2.25 10.02
CA PHE A 18 -26.52 -2.81 9.42
C PHE A 18 -25.80 -1.72 8.62
N LEU A 19 -24.51 -1.55 8.86
CA LEU A 19 -23.63 -0.71 8.08
C LEU A 19 -22.63 -1.60 7.33
N GLY A 20 -22.74 -1.66 6.01
CA GLY A 20 -21.79 -2.36 5.13
C GLY A 20 -20.74 -1.40 4.59
N LEU A 21 -19.47 -1.61 4.95
CA LEU A 21 -18.36 -0.82 4.43
C LEU A 21 -17.49 -1.67 3.51
N THR A 22 -17.22 -1.14 2.32
CA THR A 22 -16.33 -1.78 1.34
C THR A 22 -15.56 -0.70 0.60
N ALA A 23 -14.28 -0.96 0.32
CA ALA A 23 -13.41 -0.04 -0.41
C ALA A 23 -13.50 -0.23 -1.93
N THR A 24 -13.89 -1.42 -2.40
CA THR A 24 -13.72 -1.83 -3.81
C THR A 24 -14.88 -2.70 -4.28
N ALA A 25 -16.13 -2.28 -4.05
CA ALA A 25 -17.29 -2.96 -4.61
C ALA A 25 -17.76 -2.29 -5.90
N THR A 26 -18.00 -3.10 -6.93
CA THR A 26 -18.77 -2.66 -8.09
C THR A 26 -20.21 -2.33 -7.68
N LEU A 27 -20.95 -1.58 -8.50
CA LEU A 27 -22.36 -1.31 -8.25
C LEU A 27 -23.19 -2.59 -8.17
N ALA A 28 -22.87 -3.61 -8.97
CA ALA A 28 -23.53 -4.91 -8.92
C ALA A 28 -23.27 -5.63 -7.59
N THR A 29 -22.00 -5.69 -7.15
CA THR A 29 -21.64 -6.28 -5.85
C THR A 29 -22.27 -5.53 -4.68
N ALA A 30 -22.29 -4.20 -4.72
CA ALA A 30 -22.91 -3.37 -3.68
C ALA A 30 -24.42 -3.63 -3.56
N ARG A 31 -25.12 -3.80 -4.70
CA ARG A 31 -26.55 -4.16 -4.74
C ARG A 31 -26.80 -5.55 -4.18
N ASP A 32 -25.99 -6.54 -4.55
CA ASP A 32 -26.12 -7.90 -4.04
C ASP A 32 -25.90 -7.97 -2.51
N VAL A 33 -24.90 -7.26 -1.99
CA VAL A 33 -24.66 -7.15 -0.53
C VAL A 33 -25.81 -6.42 0.17
N ALA A 34 -26.30 -5.33 -0.40
CA ALA A 34 -27.44 -4.59 0.17
C ALA A 34 -28.70 -5.45 0.22
N GLN A 35 -28.99 -6.21 -0.83
CA GLN A 35 -30.08 -7.18 -0.88
C GLN A 35 -29.94 -8.23 0.22
N HIS A 36 -28.74 -8.80 0.40
CA HIS A 36 -28.48 -9.75 1.47
C HIS A 36 -28.64 -9.15 2.87
N LEU A 37 -28.31 -7.87 3.06
CA LEU A 37 -28.50 -7.18 4.34
C LEU A 37 -29.93 -6.65 4.54
N GLY A 38 -30.82 -6.78 3.54
CA GLY A 38 -32.16 -6.21 3.56
C GLY A 38 -32.16 -4.68 3.59
N ILE A 39 -31.14 -4.05 2.99
CA ILE A 39 -31.03 -2.60 2.84
C ILE A 39 -31.72 -2.20 1.53
N PRO A 40 -32.72 -1.30 1.56
CA PRO A 40 -33.42 -0.87 0.35
C PRO A 40 -32.45 -0.14 -0.61
N ALA A 41 -32.52 -0.51 -1.89
CA ALA A 41 -31.57 -0.06 -2.92
C ALA A 41 -31.64 1.45 -3.22
N GLU A 42 -32.77 2.08 -2.90
CA GLU A 42 -33.10 3.45 -3.32
C GLU A 42 -32.60 4.52 -2.34
N GLU A 43 -32.36 4.16 -1.08
CA GLU A 43 -31.93 5.09 -0.02
C GLU A 43 -30.64 4.64 0.70
N GLY A 44 -30.30 3.35 0.65
CA GLY A 44 -29.24 2.78 1.47
C GLY A 44 -27.91 2.51 0.77
N ILE A 45 -27.85 2.64 -0.56
CA ILE A 45 -26.64 2.33 -1.34
C ILE A 45 -25.99 3.61 -1.85
N THR A 46 -24.94 4.06 -1.16
CA THR A 46 -24.05 5.11 -1.69
C THR A 46 -22.84 4.45 -2.36
N VAL A 47 -22.82 4.40 -3.69
CA VAL A 47 -21.61 4.01 -4.43
C VAL A 47 -20.92 5.28 -4.92
N ARG A 48 -19.81 5.64 -4.28
CA ARG A 48 -18.88 6.62 -4.86
C ARG A 48 -17.95 5.85 -5.79
N SER A 49 -17.95 6.20 -7.08
CA SER A 49 -16.94 5.69 -8.00
C SER A 49 -15.56 6.04 -7.44
N ALA A 50 -14.73 5.03 -7.21
CA ALA A 50 -13.37 5.19 -6.73
C ALA A 50 -12.50 5.77 -7.86
N ALA A 51 -12.68 7.06 -8.14
CA ALA A 51 -11.76 7.78 -9.01
C ALA A 51 -10.37 7.73 -8.39
N VAL A 52 -9.36 7.43 -9.22
CA VAL A 52 -7.97 7.54 -8.79
C VAL A 52 -7.73 8.99 -8.35
N PRO A 53 -7.21 9.23 -7.13
CA PRO A 53 -6.97 10.59 -6.66
C PRO A 53 -6.07 11.37 -7.64
N PRO A 54 -6.38 12.64 -7.94
CA PRO A 54 -5.67 13.41 -8.96
C PRO A 54 -4.20 13.71 -8.60
N ASN A 55 -3.84 13.57 -7.32
CA ASN A 55 -2.46 13.70 -6.84
C ASN A 55 -1.60 12.46 -7.11
N LEU A 56 -2.17 11.35 -7.60
CA LEU A 56 -1.41 10.16 -7.97
C LEU A 56 -0.91 10.23 -9.42
N ARG A 57 0.41 10.14 -9.58
CA ARG A 57 1.07 10.02 -10.89
C ARG A 57 1.33 8.55 -11.19
N LEU A 58 0.51 7.99 -12.07
CA LEU A 58 0.63 6.59 -12.50
C LEU A 58 1.62 6.46 -13.67
N SER A 59 2.44 5.43 -13.67
CA SER A 59 3.33 5.10 -14.79
C SER A 59 3.55 3.59 -14.89
N VAL A 60 3.86 3.11 -16.09
CA VAL A 60 4.06 1.68 -16.39
C VAL A 60 5.30 1.52 -17.26
N SER A 61 6.00 0.41 -17.12
CA SER A 61 7.07 0.00 -18.05
C SER A 61 7.08 -1.51 -18.26
N MET A 62 7.76 -1.94 -19.33
CA MET A 62 7.97 -3.34 -19.72
C MET A 62 9.48 -3.60 -19.77
N ASP A 63 10.09 -3.77 -18.60
CA ASP A 63 11.52 -3.96 -18.48
C ASP A 63 11.90 -5.45 -18.57
N ARG A 64 12.90 -5.76 -19.40
CA ARG A 64 13.47 -7.12 -19.49
C ARG A 64 14.13 -7.55 -18.19
N ASP A 65 14.86 -6.64 -17.55
CA ASP A 65 15.46 -6.83 -16.23
C ASP A 65 14.80 -5.90 -15.21
N ARG A 66 13.80 -6.43 -14.50
CA ARG A 66 13.06 -5.69 -13.47
C ARG A 66 13.89 -5.38 -12.23
N ASP A 67 14.87 -6.19 -11.91
CA ASP A 67 15.72 -5.94 -10.74
C ASP A 67 16.54 -4.66 -10.98
N GLN A 68 17.18 -4.56 -12.15
CA GLN A 68 17.93 -3.39 -12.55
C GLN A 68 17.02 -2.16 -12.73
N ALA A 69 15.84 -2.34 -13.32
CA ALA A 69 14.88 -1.27 -13.51
C ALA A 69 14.34 -0.74 -12.17
N LEU A 70 14.04 -1.62 -11.21
CA LEU A 70 13.61 -1.23 -9.87
C LEU A 70 14.68 -0.41 -9.14
N VAL A 71 15.94 -0.86 -9.19
CA VAL A 71 17.04 -0.12 -8.55
C VAL A 71 17.24 1.24 -9.22
N SER A 72 17.20 1.29 -10.55
CA SER A 72 17.30 2.53 -11.33
C SER A 72 16.15 3.49 -11.00
N LEU A 73 14.92 2.96 -10.90
CA LEU A 73 13.74 3.73 -10.52
C LEU A 73 13.92 4.35 -9.13
N LEU A 74 14.28 3.54 -8.12
CA LEU A 74 14.46 3.97 -6.73
C LEU A 74 15.64 4.92 -6.50
N ARG A 75 16.59 5.00 -7.44
CA ARG A 75 17.70 5.97 -7.45
C ARG A 75 17.42 7.21 -8.30
N GLY A 76 16.55 7.08 -9.30
CA GLY A 76 16.24 8.16 -10.23
C GLY A 76 15.41 9.27 -9.61
N GLU A 77 15.27 10.39 -10.32
CA GLU A 77 14.66 11.62 -9.82
C GLU A 77 13.25 11.43 -9.24
N ARG A 78 12.45 10.51 -9.80
CA ARG A 78 11.06 10.30 -9.39
C ARG A 78 10.90 9.62 -8.03
N PHE A 79 11.77 8.67 -7.69
CA PHE A 79 11.66 7.90 -6.43
C PHE A 79 12.84 8.11 -5.49
N GLY A 80 13.95 8.69 -5.96
CA GLY A 80 15.20 8.88 -5.24
C GLY A 80 15.04 9.70 -3.95
N CYS A 81 14.28 10.80 -4.02
CA CYS A 81 14.00 11.69 -2.89
C CYS A 81 12.80 11.27 -2.05
N LEU A 82 12.10 10.17 -2.40
CA LEU A 82 10.91 9.74 -1.67
C LEU A 82 11.30 8.97 -0.41
N ASP A 83 10.77 9.45 0.72
CA ASP A 83 11.04 8.92 2.06
C ASP A 83 10.14 7.75 2.49
N SER A 84 9.12 7.43 1.70
CA SER A 84 8.10 6.43 2.05
C SER A 84 7.60 5.70 0.79
N VAL A 85 8.17 4.53 0.53
CA VAL A 85 7.88 3.72 -0.66
C VAL A 85 7.45 2.31 -0.28
N ILE A 86 6.38 1.83 -0.88
CA ILE A 86 5.92 0.44 -0.79
C ILE A 86 6.24 -0.26 -2.10
N VAL A 87 6.91 -1.41 -2.04
CA VAL A 87 7.14 -2.29 -3.20
C VAL A 87 6.31 -3.56 -3.00
N TYR A 88 5.32 -3.78 -3.86
CA TYR A 88 4.48 -4.95 -3.86
C TYR A 88 5.06 -6.07 -4.71
N CYS A 89 5.16 -7.26 -4.11
CA CYS A 89 5.49 -8.50 -4.78
C CYS A 89 4.35 -9.52 -4.64
N THR A 90 4.20 -10.42 -5.60
CA THR A 90 3.16 -11.46 -5.54
C THR A 90 3.52 -12.54 -4.51
N ARG A 91 4.79 -12.95 -4.46
CA ARG A 91 5.26 -14.08 -3.63
C ARG A 91 6.05 -13.62 -2.41
N ARG A 92 5.89 -14.33 -1.29
CA ARG A 92 6.65 -14.07 -0.05
C ARG A 92 8.15 -14.27 -0.24
N GLU A 93 8.56 -15.31 -0.97
CA GLU A 93 9.98 -15.56 -1.30
C GLU A 93 10.59 -14.42 -2.13
N GLU A 94 9.80 -13.79 -3.00
CA GLU A 94 10.26 -12.68 -3.83
C GLU A 94 10.47 -11.41 -3.00
N THR A 95 9.60 -11.15 -2.02
CA THR A 95 9.80 -10.01 -1.09
C THR A 95 11.15 -10.09 -0.40
N ALA A 96 11.62 -11.30 -0.08
CA ALA A 96 12.90 -11.57 0.54
C ALA A 96 14.09 -11.13 -0.33
N ARG A 97 14.02 -11.52 -1.59
CA ARG A 97 15.06 -11.34 -2.59
C ARG A 97 15.16 -9.86 -2.97
N ILE A 98 14.02 -9.24 -3.27
CA ILE A 98 13.93 -7.81 -3.60
C ILE A 98 14.36 -6.95 -2.42
N ALA A 99 13.97 -7.33 -1.20
CA ALA A 99 14.44 -6.69 0.02
C ALA A 99 15.98 -6.65 0.13
N ALA A 100 16.62 -7.80 -0.12
CA ALA A 100 18.07 -7.92 -0.07
C ALA A 100 18.73 -7.11 -1.21
N LEU A 101 18.19 -7.19 -2.42
CA LEU A 101 18.65 -6.41 -3.58
C LEU A 101 18.65 -4.91 -3.29
N ILE A 102 17.50 -4.36 -2.86
CA ILE A 102 17.36 -2.94 -2.53
C ILE A 102 18.34 -2.55 -1.42
N ARG A 103 18.49 -3.37 -0.39
CA ARG A 103 19.42 -3.11 0.71
C ARG A 103 20.87 -3.08 0.25
N THR A 104 21.28 -3.96 -0.65
CA THR A 104 22.66 -4.00 -1.18
C THR A 104 22.91 -2.84 -2.12
N CYS A 105 21.98 -2.55 -3.03
CA CYS A 105 22.17 -1.51 -4.03
C CYS A 105 21.98 -0.09 -3.48
N LEU A 106 21.15 0.14 -2.46
CA LEU A 106 20.94 1.49 -1.90
C LEU A 106 21.84 1.81 -0.70
N GLN A 107 22.85 0.97 -0.41
CA GLN A 107 23.88 1.31 0.58
C GLN A 107 24.67 2.54 0.12
N GLY A 108 24.67 3.60 0.94
CA GLY A 108 25.50 4.79 0.74
C GLY A 108 24.81 6.02 0.15
N MET A 109 23.49 6.01 -0.09
CA MET A 109 22.76 7.22 -0.54
C MET A 109 22.58 8.19 0.64
N PRO A 110 23.13 9.42 0.60
CA PRO A 110 22.72 10.50 1.49
C PRO A 110 21.33 10.98 1.03
N LEU A 111 20.37 11.02 1.94
CA LEU A 111 19.16 11.83 1.72
C LEU A 111 19.55 13.26 2.07
N GLU A 112 19.52 14.16 1.08
CA GLU A 112 19.74 15.58 1.34
C GLU A 112 18.69 16.10 2.33
N GLU A 113 19.17 16.73 3.40
CA GLU A 113 18.32 17.37 4.39
C GLU A 113 17.54 18.51 3.71
N PRO A 114 16.20 18.58 3.86
CA PRO A 114 15.51 19.81 3.51
C PRO A 114 16.06 20.90 4.42
N ALA A 115 16.51 22.01 3.83
CA ALA A 115 17.02 23.18 4.52
C ALA A 115 16.10 23.55 5.69
N ARG A 116 16.49 23.16 6.90
CA ARG A 116 15.85 23.57 8.15
C ARG A 116 16.86 24.42 8.88
N THR A 117 16.44 25.66 9.09
CA THR A 117 17.05 26.67 9.94
C THR A 117 17.51 26.06 11.26
N GLU A 118 18.74 26.42 11.60
CA GLU A 118 19.56 25.95 12.71
C GLU A 118 18.86 26.13 14.07
N GLU A 119 18.67 25.04 14.81
CA GLU A 119 18.48 25.06 16.27
C GLU A 119 19.34 23.91 16.86
N PRO A 120 20.33 24.19 17.73
CA PRO A 120 21.26 23.18 18.21
C PRO A 120 20.73 22.49 19.47
N GLY A 121 20.25 21.25 19.35
CA GLY A 121 19.89 20.47 20.53
C GLY A 121 19.37 19.05 20.27
N ARG A 122 20.16 18.07 20.72
CA ARG A 122 19.87 16.64 20.96
C ARG A 122 20.05 15.66 19.80
N ASP A 123 21.15 14.91 19.94
CA ASP A 123 21.27 13.46 19.75
C ASP A 123 21.05 12.89 18.34
N ALA A 124 22.17 12.72 17.64
CA ALA A 124 22.48 11.70 16.65
C ALA A 124 21.34 11.28 15.70
N ALA A 125 21.29 11.93 14.53
CA ALA A 125 20.46 11.55 13.39
C ALA A 125 20.57 10.04 13.06
N GLU A 126 19.56 9.28 13.47
CA GLU A 126 19.47 7.86 13.21
C GLU A 126 19.19 7.64 11.71
N ARG A 127 20.22 7.19 10.99
CA ARG A 127 20.22 6.82 9.56
C ARG A 127 18.92 6.13 9.12
N LYS A 128 18.11 6.77 8.26
CA LYS A 128 16.98 6.14 7.56
C LYS A 128 17.50 5.05 6.61
N LYS A 129 17.47 3.79 7.03
CA LYS A 129 17.95 2.64 6.24
C LYS A 129 16.79 1.96 5.51
N ALA A 130 17.03 1.47 4.30
CA ALA A 130 16.18 0.48 3.65
C ALA A 130 16.31 -0.86 4.41
N LYS A 131 15.40 -1.13 5.35
CA LYS A 131 15.24 -2.41 6.05
C LYS A 131 14.11 -3.19 5.39
N ALA A 132 14.47 -4.21 4.65
CA ALA A 132 13.49 -5.13 4.09
C ALA A 132 13.84 -6.55 4.56
N HIS A 133 12.90 -7.28 5.14
CA HIS A 133 13.16 -8.59 5.74
C HIS A 133 12.20 -9.67 5.21
N PRO A 134 12.74 -10.80 4.71
CA PRO A 134 11.97 -11.96 4.29
C PRO A 134 11.15 -12.53 5.44
N GLY A 135 9.87 -12.77 5.22
CA GLY A 135 9.15 -13.82 5.96
C GLY A 135 9.02 -13.66 7.47
N LEU A 136 8.47 -12.54 7.87
CA LEU A 136 8.28 -12.13 9.26
C LEU A 136 7.29 -13.02 10.03
N SER A 137 7.71 -13.46 11.21
CA SER A 137 6.82 -13.76 12.33
C SER A 137 5.90 -12.55 12.61
N ALA A 138 4.81 -12.76 13.34
CA ALA A 138 3.89 -11.66 13.67
C ALA A 138 4.59 -10.48 14.40
N ALA A 139 5.60 -10.78 15.23
CA ALA A 139 6.37 -9.78 15.96
C ALA A 139 7.24 -8.93 15.01
N GLU A 140 7.93 -9.56 14.06
CA GLU A 140 8.79 -8.83 13.13
C GLU A 140 7.96 -7.99 12.15
N ARG A 141 6.76 -8.45 11.76
CA ARG A 141 5.83 -7.67 10.93
C ARG A 141 5.43 -6.37 11.63
N ARG A 142 5.09 -6.44 12.92
CA ARG A 142 4.78 -5.25 13.72
C ARG A 142 5.98 -4.30 13.80
N ARG A 143 7.20 -4.83 13.94
CA ARG A 143 8.42 -4.02 13.99
C ARG A 143 8.66 -3.27 12.68
N VAL A 144 8.56 -3.96 11.54
CA VAL A 144 8.71 -3.35 10.21
C VAL A 144 7.64 -2.29 9.98
N GLN A 145 6.37 -2.61 10.27
CA GLN A 145 5.26 -1.67 10.16
C GLN A 145 5.53 -0.44 11.04
N LYS A 146 5.87 -0.60 12.32
CA LYS A 146 6.20 0.52 13.22
C LYS A 146 7.34 1.39 12.68
N SER A 147 8.37 0.77 12.10
CA SER A 147 9.53 1.49 11.56
C SER A 147 9.18 2.28 10.30
N PHE A 148 8.30 1.74 9.46
CA PHE A 148 7.78 2.44 8.28
C PHE A 148 6.83 3.58 8.66
N MET A 149 5.91 3.34 9.60
CA MET A 149 4.97 4.35 10.09
C MET A 149 5.70 5.56 10.70
N SER A 150 6.78 5.32 11.45
CA SER A 150 7.61 6.37 12.07
C SER A 150 8.61 7.05 11.13
N GLY A 151 8.69 6.64 9.85
CA GLY A 151 9.63 7.23 8.88
C GLY A 151 11.09 6.79 9.05
N GLN A 152 11.39 5.86 9.94
CA GLN A 152 12.73 5.26 10.09
C GLN A 152 13.08 4.31 8.94
N LEU A 153 12.07 3.83 8.22
CA LEU A 153 12.21 2.94 7.08
C LEU A 153 11.70 3.61 5.81
N ARG A 154 12.61 3.84 4.86
CA ARG A 154 12.29 4.44 3.55
C ARG A 154 11.44 3.54 2.66
N VAL A 155 11.87 2.29 2.50
CA VAL A 155 11.27 1.34 1.55
C VAL A 155 10.81 0.09 2.29
N VAL A 156 9.56 -0.29 2.12
CA VAL A 156 9.04 -1.58 2.57
C VAL A 156 8.71 -2.47 1.37
N VAL A 157 9.21 -3.70 1.38
CA VAL A 157 8.91 -4.71 0.36
C VAL A 157 7.94 -5.72 0.95
N ALA A 158 6.80 -5.93 0.31
CA ALA A 158 5.72 -6.68 0.92
C ALA A 158 4.80 -7.35 -0.10
N THR A 159 4.05 -8.34 0.35
CA THR A 159 2.90 -8.85 -0.40
C THR A 159 1.65 -8.04 -0.06
N VAL A 160 0.57 -8.21 -0.83
CA VAL A 160 -0.74 -7.57 -0.57
C VAL A 160 -1.21 -7.74 0.87
N ALA A 161 -0.87 -8.86 1.52
CA ALA A 161 -1.22 -9.14 2.91
C ALA A 161 -0.63 -8.14 3.92
N PHE A 162 0.44 -7.42 3.57
CA PHE A 162 0.99 -6.34 4.40
C PHE A 162 0.16 -5.06 4.34
N GLY A 163 -0.58 -4.82 3.25
CA GLY A 163 -1.43 -3.64 3.12
C GLY A 163 -2.62 -3.65 4.10
N MET A 164 -3.08 -4.81 4.55
CA MET A 164 -4.20 -4.91 5.48
C MET A 164 -3.85 -4.28 6.83
N GLY A 165 -4.28 -3.03 7.06
CA GLY A 165 -4.04 -2.27 8.31
C GLY A 165 -2.92 -1.23 8.26
N LEU A 166 -2.29 -0.98 7.10
CA LEU A 166 -1.36 0.15 6.94
C LEU A 166 -2.13 1.43 6.63
N ASP A 167 -2.04 2.42 7.53
CA ASP A 167 -2.66 3.74 7.40
C ASP A 167 -1.66 4.86 7.66
N LYS A 168 -0.69 5.00 6.76
CA LYS A 168 0.28 6.10 6.76
C LYS A 168 -0.19 7.15 5.75
N PRO A 169 -0.49 8.40 6.15
CA PRO A 169 -1.06 9.40 5.24
C PRO A 169 -0.07 9.82 4.14
N ASP A 170 1.21 9.83 4.48
CA ASP A 170 2.32 10.36 3.70
C ASP A 170 3.11 9.28 2.96
N VAL A 171 2.46 8.24 2.43
CA VAL A 171 3.11 7.30 1.50
C VAL A 171 3.32 7.99 0.14
N ARG A 172 4.58 8.17 -0.26
CA ARG A 172 4.95 8.91 -1.46
C ARG A 172 5.13 8.05 -2.69
N GLY A 173 5.44 6.77 -2.52
CA GLY A 173 5.68 5.83 -3.61
C GLY A 173 4.97 4.50 -3.42
N VAL A 174 4.33 4.00 -4.48
CA VAL A 174 3.89 2.61 -4.59
C VAL A 174 4.46 2.02 -5.86
N VAL A 175 5.14 0.89 -5.76
CA VAL A 175 5.73 0.18 -6.89
C VAL A 175 5.20 -1.24 -6.91
N HIS A 176 4.59 -1.62 -8.02
CA HIS A 176 4.17 -2.99 -8.30
C HIS A 176 5.27 -3.70 -9.07
N TYR A 177 6.03 -4.55 -8.38
CA TYR A 177 7.05 -5.39 -8.99
C TYR A 177 6.43 -6.49 -9.89
N ASN A 178 5.23 -6.92 -9.53
CA ASN A 178 4.41 -7.82 -10.31
C ASN A 178 3.02 -7.22 -10.48
N MET A 179 2.33 -7.61 -11.57
CA MET A 179 0.95 -7.22 -11.82
C MET A 179 0.03 -7.72 -10.69
N PRO A 180 -0.83 -6.85 -10.13
CA PRO A 180 -1.89 -7.27 -9.23
C PRO A 180 -2.85 -8.26 -9.89
N LYS A 181 -3.53 -9.07 -9.07
CA LYS A 181 -4.44 -10.12 -9.57
C LYS A 181 -5.59 -9.59 -10.42
N ASN A 182 -6.04 -8.38 -10.13
CA ASN A 182 -7.12 -7.70 -10.82
C ASN A 182 -6.99 -6.18 -10.63
N PHE A 183 -7.78 -5.44 -11.41
CA PHE A 183 -7.78 -3.99 -11.41
C PHE A 183 -8.21 -3.39 -10.06
N GLU A 184 -9.17 -4.02 -9.39
CA GLU A 184 -9.66 -3.59 -8.08
C GLU A 184 -8.55 -3.64 -7.02
N SER A 185 -7.73 -4.69 -7.03
CA SER A 185 -6.56 -4.81 -6.15
C SER A 185 -5.55 -3.71 -6.47
N TYR A 186 -5.27 -3.45 -7.75
CA TYR A 186 -4.39 -2.35 -8.16
C TYR A 186 -4.87 -1.01 -7.61
N VAL A 187 -6.15 -0.66 -7.81
CA VAL A 187 -6.75 0.60 -7.32
C VAL A 187 -6.66 0.70 -5.80
N GLN A 188 -6.94 -0.38 -5.07
CA GLN A 188 -6.83 -0.41 -3.61
C GLN A 188 -5.40 -0.21 -3.12
N GLU A 189 -4.44 -0.80 -3.82
CA GLU A 189 -3.02 -0.76 -3.46
C GLU A 189 -2.40 0.60 -3.74
N VAL A 190 -2.67 1.21 -4.92
CA VAL A 190 -2.20 2.57 -5.22
C VAL A 190 -2.90 3.64 -4.39
N GLY A 191 -4.16 3.40 -3.97
CA GLY A 191 -4.92 4.28 -3.06
C GLY A 191 -4.35 4.38 -1.62
N ARG A 192 -3.21 3.75 -1.35
CA ARG A 192 -2.44 3.94 -0.12
C ARG A 192 -1.50 5.12 -0.20
N ALA A 193 -1.10 5.50 -1.39
CA ALA A 193 -0.25 6.65 -1.63
C ALA A 193 -1.06 7.94 -1.52
N GLY A 194 -0.42 9.05 -1.11
CA GLY A 194 -1.01 10.38 -1.28
C GLY A 194 -2.29 10.65 -0.49
N ARG A 195 -2.49 10.03 0.68
CA ARG A 195 -3.73 10.21 1.47
C ARG A 195 -3.82 11.58 2.14
N ASP A 196 -2.68 12.24 2.32
CA ASP A 196 -2.55 13.65 2.71
C ASP A 196 -2.91 14.63 1.58
N GLY A 197 -3.17 14.14 0.36
CA GLY A 197 -3.46 14.97 -0.82
C GLY A 197 -2.22 15.46 -1.58
N GLU A 198 -1.02 15.23 -1.04
CA GLU A 198 0.23 15.62 -1.68
C GLU A 198 0.59 14.68 -2.84
N PRO A 199 1.39 15.15 -3.83
CA PRO A 199 1.81 14.33 -4.95
C PRO A 199 2.44 13.01 -4.51
N ALA A 200 2.04 11.93 -5.18
CA ALA A 200 2.64 10.62 -4.98
C ALA A 200 2.77 9.86 -6.30
N HIS A 201 3.74 8.96 -6.35
CA HIS A 201 4.12 8.23 -7.55
C HIS A 201 3.75 6.76 -7.45
N CYS A 202 3.08 6.26 -8.48
CA CYS A 202 2.76 4.84 -8.61
C CYS A 202 3.41 4.30 -9.89
N HIS A 203 4.09 3.16 -9.77
CA HIS A 203 4.75 2.53 -10.91
C HIS A 203 4.46 1.04 -10.99
N LEU A 204 4.15 0.54 -12.18
CA LEU A 204 3.88 -0.87 -12.43
C LEU A 204 4.86 -1.43 -13.46
N PHE A 205 5.56 -2.50 -13.09
CA PHE A 205 6.31 -3.31 -14.04
C PHE A 205 5.39 -4.38 -14.63
N LEU A 206 5.18 -4.32 -15.95
CA LEU A 206 4.48 -5.35 -16.71
C LEU A 206 5.45 -6.48 -17.08
N ASP A 207 4.90 -7.68 -17.20
CA ASP A 207 5.64 -8.79 -17.78
C ASP A 207 5.90 -8.47 -19.27
N PRO A 208 7.15 -8.52 -19.76
CA PRO A 208 7.40 -8.50 -21.19
C PRO A 208 6.84 -9.78 -21.80
N GLU A 209 6.07 -9.66 -22.89
CA GLU A 209 5.53 -10.80 -23.66
C GLU A 209 6.61 -11.80 -24.08
#